data_AF-E9HFH6-F1
#
_entry.id   AF-E9HFH6-F1
#
_cell.length_a   1.000
_cell.length_b   1.000
_cell.length_c   1.000
_cell.angle_alpha   90.00
_cell.angle_beta   90.00
_cell.angle_gamma   90.00
#
_symmetry.space_group_name_H-M   'P 1'
#
loop_
_entity.id
_entity.type
_entity.pdbx_description
1 polymer ?
#
loop_
_entity_poly.entity_id
_entity_poly.type
_entity_poly.pdbx_seq_one_letter_code
_entity_poly.pdbx_strand_id
1 'polypeptide(L)'
;MIRRKQEAVNLIPPEPAADESGICRILIRLPRGQKLERRFHRTIHTLKAYFILAHPDSPYQFEMATYFPKRTFPWQPDMDTHPTLAEVGLGASKALLVLDLDA
;
A
#
# COMPACT_ATOMS: atom_id res chain seq x y z
N MET A 1 -18.24 -1.46 -6.81
CA MET A 1 -17.08 -0.56 -6.64
C MET A 1 -17.05 0.10 -5.26
N ILE A 2 -18.09 0.79 -4.79
CA ILE A 2 -18.14 1.44 -3.45
C ILE A 2 -17.99 0.44 -2.28
N ARG A 3 -18.61 -0.74 -2.40
CA ARG A 3 -18.55 -1.80 -1.38
C ARG A 3 -17.13 -2.25 -1.04
N ARG A 4 -16.24 -2.37 -2.05
CA ARG A 4 -14.83 -2.75 -1.83
C ARG A 4 -14.05 -1.71 -1.02
N LYS A 5 -14.30 -0.41 -1.24
CA LYS A 5 -13.67 0.65 -0.45
C LYS A 5 -14.15 0.62 1.01
N GLN A 6 -15.45 0.39 1.22
CA GLN A 6 -16.02 0.26 2.57
C GLN A 6 -15.48 -0.96 3.32
N GLU A 7 -15.35 -2.10 2.65
CA GLU A 7 -14.75 -3.31 3.21
C GLU A 7 -13.27 -3.09 3.54
N ALA A 8 -12.53 -2.37 2.68
CA ALA A 8 -11.12 -2.05 2.92
C ALA A 8 -10.91 -1.22 4.20
N VAL A 9 -11.80 -0.28 4.51
CA VAL A 9 -11.72 0.53 5.75
C VAL A 9 -11.72 -0.36 6.99
N ASN A 10 -12.57 -1.40 7.00
CA ASN A 10 -12.71 -2.30 8.15
C ASN A 10 -11.54 -3.29 8.30
N LEU A 11 -10.75 -3.50 7.23
CA LEU A 11 -9.61 -4.41 7.21
C LEU A 11 -8.29 -3.74 7.60
N ILE A 12 -8.29 -2.42 7.85
CA ILE A 12 -7.10 -1.67 8.22
C ILE A 12 -6.96 -1.70 9.75
N PRO A 13 -5.95 -2.40 10.30
CA PRO A 13 -5.66 -2.37 11.73
C PRO A 13 -5.15 -0.97 12.12
N PRO A 14 -5.07 -0.65 13.42
CA PRO A 14 -4.44 0.58 13.88
C PRO A 14 -2.99 0.70 13.39
N GLU A 15 -2.52 1.93 13.27
CA GLU A 15 -1.12 2.19 12.91
C GLU A 15 -0.18 1.80 14.06
N PRO A 16 0.91 1.04 13.80
CA PRO A 16 1.87 0.67 14.84
C PRO A 16 2.57 1.87 15.47
N ALA A 17 3.01 1.73 16.72
CA ALA A 17 3.79 2.74 17.41
C ALA A 17 5.21 2.87 16.83
N ALA A 18 5.90 3.98 17.13
CA ALA A 18 7.19 4.32 16.51
C ALA A 18 8.37 3.52 17.11
N ASP A 19 8.19 3.02 18.32
CA ASP A 19 9.14 2.26 19.13
C ASP A 19 8.99 0.74 18.96
N GLU A 20 7.95 0.29 18.27
CA GLU A 20 7.76 -1.12 17.96
C GLU A 20 8.85 -1.65 17.02
N SER A 21 9.41 -2.81 17.36
CA SER A 21 10.37 -3.49 16.48
C SER A 21 9.67 -4.00 15.21
N GLY A 22 10.42 -4.07 14.10
CA GLY A 22 9.85 -4.62 12.86
C GLY A 22 8.97 -3.64 12.07
N ILE A 23 8.87 -2.36 12.43
CA ILE A 23 8.11 -1.37 11.65
C ILE A 23 8.86 -0.87 10.41
N CYS A 24 8.11 -0.37 9.44
CA CYS A 24 8.56 0.33 8.25
C CYS A 24 7.61 1.50 7.97
N ARG A 25 8.17 2.67 7.64
CA ARG A 25 7.40 3.86 7.24
C ARG A 25 7.29 3.90 5.72
N ILE A 26 6.08 4.00 5.21
CA ILE A 26 5.84 3.99 3.77
C ILE A 26 5.17 5.30 3.35
N LEU A 27 5.79 5.98 2.38
CA LEU A 27 5.24 7.16 1.74
C LEU A 27 4.58 6.74 0.42
N ILE A 28 3.28 6.91 0.28
CA ILE A 28 2.51 6.49 -0.90
C ILE A 28 2.11 7.74 -1.69
N ARG A 29 2.46 7.79 -2.97
CA ARG A 29 2.04 8.87 -3.88
C ARG A 29 0.87 8.40 -4.72
N LEU A 30 -0.27 9.08 -4.60
CA LEU A 30 -1.46 8.84 -5.42
C LEU A 30 -1.30 9.48 -6.82
N PRO A 31 -2.03 8.99 -7.85
CA PRO A 31 -1.94 9.51 -9.21
C PRO A 31 -2.28 11.00 -9.33
N ARG A 32 -3.18 11.48 -8.46
CA ARG A 32 -3.61 12.89 -8.37
C ARG A 32 -2.64 13.79 -7.59
N GLY A 33 -1.48 13.27 -7.20
CA GLY A 33 -0.40 14.04 -6.55
C GLY A 33 -0.44 14.07 -5.02
N GLN A 34 -1.49 13.56 -4.38
CA GLN A 34 -1.56 13.43 -2.92
C GLN A 34 -0.50 12.45 -2.42
N LYS A 35 -0.04 12.69 -1.19
CA LYS A 35 0.92 11.84 -0.50
C LYS A 35 0.28 11.32 0.78
N LEU A 36 0.19 10.01 0.89
CA LEU A 36 -0.21 9.33 2.11
C LEU A 36 1.03 8.80 2.81
N GLU A 37 1.00 8.74 4.11
CA GLU A 37 2.13 8.27 4.87
C GLU A 37 1.65 7.49 6.07
N ARG A 38 2.24 6.31 6.27
CA ARG A 38 1.81 5.40 7.34
C ARG A 38 2.89 4.39 7.71
N ARG A 39 2.94 4.00 8.98
CA ARG A 39 3.73 2.87 9.48
C ARG A 39 3.02 1.54 9.26
N PHE A 40 3.79 0.52 8.92
CA PHE A 40 3.34 -0.85 8.77
C PHE A 40 4.36 -1.80 9.40
N HIS A 41 3.92 -2.93 9.93
CA HIS A 41 4.84 -4.02 10.23
C HIS A 41 5.40 -4.61 8.94
N ARG A 42 6.70 -4.93 8.96
CA ARG A 42 7.42 -5.53 7.83
C ARG A 42 6.86 -6.89 7.40
N THR A 43 6.21 -7.59 8.32
CA THR A 43 5.56 -8.89 8.10
C THR A 43 4.24 -8.81 7.35
N ILE A 44 3.66 -7.61 7.15
CA ILE A 44 2.31 -7.51 6.59
C ILE A 44 2.31 -7.05 5.12
N HIS A 45 1.58 -7.78 4.28
CA HIS A 45 1.61 -7.64 2.81
C HIS A 45 0.40 -6.87 2.28
N THR A 46 -0.82 -7.29 2.66
CA THR A 46 -2.09 -6.86 2.06
C THR A 46 -2.59 -5.50 2.53
N LEU A 47 -2.17 -5.06 3.73
CA LEU A 47 -2.69 -3.82 4.35
C LEU A 47 -2.39 -2.54 3.57
N LYS A 48 -1.30 -2.51 2.81
CA LYS A 48 -0.94 -1.34 2.00
C LYS A 48 -2.00 -1.03 0.96
N ALA A 49 -2.51 -2.06 0.31
CA ALA A 49 -3.48 -1.89 -0.74
C ALA A 49 -4.88 -1.59 -0.20
N TYR A 50 -5.28 -2.21 0.91
CA TYR A 50 -6.51 -1.82 1.60
C TYR A 50 -6.45 -0.37 2.08
N PHE A 51 -5.30 0.07 2.60
CA PHE A 51 -5.09 1.46 3.00
C PHE A 51 -5.20 2.44 1.82
N ILE A 52 -4.63 2.09 0.65
CA ILE A 52 -4.79 2.89 -0.57
C ILE A 52 -6.26 2.90 -1.00
N LEU A 53 -6.89 1.72 -1.11
CA LEU A 53 -8.25 1.56 -1.59
C LEU A 53 -9.29 2.27 -0.71
N ALA A 54 -9.04 2.34 0.60
CA ALA A 54 -9.88 3.08 1.55
C ALA A 54 -9.82 4.60 1.33
N HIS A 55 -8.80 5.13 0.64
CA HIS A 55 -8.70 6.55 0.37
C HIS A 55 -9.75 6.98 -0.68
N PRO A 56 -10.51 8.07 -0.45
CA PRO A 56 -11.58 8.49 -1.37
C PRO A 56 -11.04 8.77 -2.78
N ASP A 57 -9.88 9.43 -2.88
CA ASP A 57 -9.23 9.75 -4.16
C ASP A 57 -8.42 8.62 -4.79
N SER A 58 -8.39 7.42 -4.19
CA SER A 58 -7.72 6.30 -4.86
C SER A 58 -8.51 5.84 -6.08
N PRO A 59 -7.83 5.40 -7.15
CA PRO A 59 -8.48 4.64 -8.23
C PRO A 59 -9.06 3.32 -7.73
N TYR A 60 -9.91 2.69 -8.56
CA TYR A 60 -10.49 1.37 -8.26
C TYR A 60 -9.58 0.25 -8.75
N GLN A 61 -8.93 0.45 -9.91
CA GLN A 61 -7.89 -0.41 -10.43
C GLN A 61 -6.55 0.33 -10.41
N PHE A 62 -5.57 -0.23 -9.72
CA PHE A 62 -4.23 0.35 -9.63
C PHE A 62 -3.14 -0.68 -9.48
N GLU A 63 -1.94 -0.29 -9.90
CA GLU A 63 -0.71 -0.99 -9.54
C GLU A 63 0.10 -0.17 -8.55
N MET A 64 0.86 -0.85 -7.70
CA MET A 64 1.84 -0.21 -6.84
C MET A 64 3.22 -0.39 -7.44
N ALA A 65 4.04 0.66 -7.38
CA ALA A 65 5.43 0.60 -7.80
C ALA A 65 6.39 1.21 -6.77
N THR A 66 7.61 0.69 -6.66
CA THR A 66 8.68 1.39 -5.93
C THR A 66 9.10 2.66 -6.66
N TYR A 67 9.55 3.66 -5.90
CA TYR A 67 10.10 4.88 -6.50
C TYR A 67 11.50 4.67 -7.13
N PHE A 68 12.42 3.95 -6.45
CA PHE A 68 13.75 3.66 -6.99
C PHE A 68 14.37 2.35 -6.43
N PRO A 69 14.88 1.44 -7.30
CA PRO A 69 14.58 1.38 -8.73
C PRO A 69 13.07 1.19 -8.94
N LYS A 70 12.52 1.72 -10.04
CA LYS A 70 11.08 1.57 -10.34
C LYS A 70 10.79 0.10 -10.64
N ARG A 71 9.98 -0.54 -9.81
CA ARG A 71 9.47 -1.91 -10.00
C ARG A 71 7.99 -1.92 -9.68
N THR A 72 7.18 -2.46 -10.58
CA THR A 72 5.75 -2.66 -10.35
C THR A 72 5.54 -3.95 -9.58
N PHE A 73 4.50 -3.97 -8.76
CA PHE A 73 4.05 -5.15 -8.04
C PHE A 73 2.62 -5.42 -8.43
N PRO A 74 2.31 -6.64 -8.91
CA PRO A 74 0.94 -7.03 -9.14
C PRO A 74 0.24 -7.05 -7.78
N TRP A 75 -0.69 -6.14 -7.59
CA TRP A 75 -1.66 -6.24 -6.52
C TRP A 75 -3.01 -6.59 -7.13
N GLN A 76 -3.56 -7.71 -6.69
CA GLN A 76 -4.95 -8.04 -6.97
C GLN A 76 -5.59 -8.43 -5.64
N PRO A 77 -6.78 -7.91 -5.32
CA PRO A 77 -7.47 -8.26 -4.08
C PRO A 77 -7.76 -9.77 -3.96
N ASP A 78 -7.74 -10.47 -5.09
CA ASP A 78 -8.03 -11.90 -5.22
C ASP A 78 -6.76 -12.77 -5.15
N MET A 79 -5.57 -12.18 -4.97
CA MET A 79 -4.33 -12.95 -4.81
C MET A 79 -4.18 -13.46 -3.37
N ASP A 80 -4.11 -14.78 -3.21
CA ASP A 80 -3.86 -15.41 -1.91
C ASP A 80 -2.44 -15.14 -1.38
N THR A 81 -1.48 -14.86 -2.26
CA THR A 81 -0.07 -14.64 -1.91
C THR A 81 0.41 -13.30 -2.44
N HIS A 82 0.74 -12.39 -1.52
CA HIS A 82 1.37 -11.11 -1.84
C HIS A 82 2.83 -11.14 -1.42
N PRO A 83 3.75 -10.63 -2.25
CA PRO A 83 5.16 -10.64 -1.90
C PRO A 83 5.42 -9.76 -0.67
N THR A 84 6.32 -10.20 0.19
CA THR A 84 6.65 -9.47 1.42
C THR A 84 7.37 -8.16 1.13
N LEU A 85 7.29 -7.20 2.06
CA LEU A 85 8.11 -5.98 1.94
C LEU A 85 9.60 -6.32 1.76
N ALA A 86 10.08 -7.35 2.46
CA ALA A 86 11.44 -7.83 2.31
C ALA A 86 11.71 -8.40 0.91
N GLU A 87 10.80 -9.22 0.37
CA GLU A 87 10.91 -9.85 -0.96
C GLU A 87 10.92 -8.83 -2.09
N VAL A 88 10.12 -7.77 -1.97
CA VAL A 88 10.11 -6.68 -2.95
C VAL A 88 11.26 -5.69 -2.77
N GLY A 89 12.18 -5.93 -1.82
CA GLY A 89 13.31 -5.06 -1.52
C GLY A 89 12.90 -3.72 -0.91
N LEU A 90 11.73 -3.66 -0.25
CA LEU A 90 11.27 -2.54 0.55
C LEU A 90 11.87 -2.63 1.97
N GLY A 91 12.96 -1.90 2.21
CA GLY A 91 13.62 -1.76 3.51
C GLY A 91 12.85 -0.89 4.51
N ALA A 92 13.54 -0.22 5.44
CA ALA A 92 12.93 0.47 6.59
C ALA A 92 12.11 1.75 6.26
N SER A 93 12.40 2.40 5.13
CA SER A 93 11.64 3.57 4.67
C SER A 93 11.72 3.68 3.16
N LYS A 94 10.57 3.58 2.47
CA LYS A 94 10.53 3.73 1.01
C LYS A 94 9.23 4.38 0.52
N ALA A 95 9.36 5.08 -0.60
CA ALA A 95 8.24 5.65 -1.31
C ALA A 95 7.64 4.64 -2.32
N LEU A 96 6.32 4.50 -2.28
CA LEU A 96 5.48 3.80 -3.24
C LEU A 96 4.77 4.81 -4.13
N LEU A 97 4.58 4.43 -5.38
CA LEU A 97 3.79 5.13 -6.38
C LEU A 97 2.57 4.28 -6.70
N VAL A 98 1.39 4.90 -6.71
CA VAL A 98 0.16 4.29 -7.20
C VAL A 98 0.00 4.70 -8.66
N LEU A 99 -0.11 3.70 -9.53
CA LEU A 99 -0.36 3.85 -10.95
C LEU A 99 -1.84 3.58 -11.19
N ASP A 100 -2.54 4.57 -11.75
CA ASP A 100 -3.94 4.42 -12.14
C ASP A 100 -4.04 3.54 -13.38
N LEU A 101 -4.84 2.47 -13.31
CA LEU A 101 -5.14 1.61 -14.46
C LEU A 101 -6.48 1.95 -15.11
N ASP A 102 -7.30 2.77 -14.45
CA ASP A 102 -8.60 3.22 -14.96
C ASP A 102 -8.47 4.49 -15.86
N ALA A 103 -7.24 5.00 -16.04
CA ALA A 103 -6.94 6.27 -16.71
C ALA A 103 -6.90 6.22 -18.24
#